data_AF-A0A2X4T5P4-F1
#
_entry.id   AF-A0A2X4T5P4-F1
#
_cell.length_a   1.000
_cell.length_b   1.000
_cell.length_c   1.000
_cell.angle_alpha   90.00
_cell.angle_beta   90.00
_cell.angle_gamma   90.00
#
_symmetry.space_group_name_H-M   'P 1'
#
loop_
_entity.id
_entity.type
_entity.pdbx_description
1 polymer ?
#
loop_
_entity_poly.entity_id
_entity_poly.type
_entity_poly.pdbx_seq_one_letter_code
_entity_poly.pdbx_strand_id
1 'polypeptide(L)' 'MVGAIVGSTFAVWLGAVQWFPESAIWAWPLVSHLSVYIAGILLGAVITALMVVFLRHMMYRRGKLLIESL' A
#
# COMPACT_ATOMS: atom_id res chain seq x y z
N MET A 1 5.83 4.63 2.93
CA MET A 1 4.75 5.11 3.82
C MET A 1 3.60 5.75 3.07
N VAL A 2 3.83 6.53 1.99
CA VAL A 2 2.78 7.23 1.24
C VAL A 2 1.61 6.32 0.80
N GLY A 3 1.88 5.21 0.11
CA GLY A 3 0.79 4.32 -0.34
C GLY A 3 -0.05 3.74 0.80
N ALA A 4 0.57 3.42 1.94
CA ALA A 4 -0.17 2.94 3.11
C ALA A 4 -1.10 4.00 3.70
N ILE A 5 -0.66 5.27 3.73
CA ILE A 5 -1.49 6.39 4.19
C ILE A 5 -2.68 6.58 3.24
N VAL A 6 -2.45 6.60 1.93
CA VAL A 6 -3.54 6.77 0.96
C VAL A 6 -4.54 5.61 1.03
N GLY A 7 -4.05 4.37 1.11
CA GLY A 7 -4.90 3.19 1.22
C GLY A 7 -5.73 3.15 2.50
N SER A 8 -5.12 3.50 3.65
CA SER A 8 -5.85 3.50 4.94
C SER A 8 -6.86 4.63 5.03
N THR A 9 -6.52 5.85 4.57
CA THR A 9 -7.47 6.97 4.53
C THR A 9 -8.64 6.68 3.60
N PHE A 10 -8.39 6.08 2.42
CA PHE A 10 -9.44 5.68 1.48
C PHE A 10 -10.39 4.63 2.06
N ALA A 11 -9.84 3.60 2.71
CA ALA A 11 -10.65 2.55 3.34
C ALA A 11 -11.57 3.11 4.43
N VAL A 12 -11.04 3.94 5.34
CA VAL A 12 -11.81 4.55 6.43
C VAL A 12 -12.86 5.53 5.89
N TRP A 13 -12.51 6.32 4.87
CA TRP A 13 -13.45 7.26 4.25
C TRP A 13 -14.67 6.56 3.64
N LEU A 14 -14.48 5.36 3.08
CA LEU A 14 -15.55 4.54 2.52
C LEU A 14 -16.24 3.63 3.57
N GLY A 15 -15.94 3.81 4.85
CA GLY A 15 -16.64 3.15 5.96
C GLY A 15 -16.03 1.83 6.42
N ALA A 16 -14.81 1.47 6.00
CA ALA A 16 -14.12 0.34 6.62
C ALA A 16 -13.74 0.69 8.07
N VAL A 17 -14.17 -0.12 9.01
CA VAL A 17 -13.96 0.12 10.45
C VAL A 17 -13.32 -1.11 11.09
N GLN A 18 -12.19 -0.88 11.78
CA GLN A 18 -11.47 -1.88 12.56
C GLN A 18 -11.11 -1.28 13.93
N TRP A 19 -11.80 -1.69 14.98
CA TRP A 19 -11.57 -1.19 16.36
C TRP A 19 -10.71 -2.13 17.21
N PHE A 20 -10.60 -3.40 16.82
CA PHE A 20 -9.79 -4.36 17.57
C PHE A 20 -8.31 -3.98 17.44
N PRO A 21 -7.57 -3.86 18.56
CA PRO A 21 -6.13 -3.59 18.57
C PRO A 21 -5.34 -4.86 18.18
N GLU A 22 -5.87 -5.64 17.24
CA GLU A 22 -5.25 -6.85 16.72
C GLU A 22 -4.59 -6.58 15.37
N SER A 23 -3.58 -7.39 15.03
CA SER A 23 -2.85 -7.21 13.78
C SER A 23 -3.78 -7.35 12.57
N ALA A 24 -3.54 -6.55 11.54
CA ALA A 24 -4.27 -6.61 10.28
C ALA A 24 -4.27 -8.00 9.63
N ILE A 25 -3.22 -8.82 9.86
CA ILE A 25 -3.12 -10.17 9.27
C ILE A 25 -4.07 -11.18 9.95
N TRP A 26 -4.34 -10.99 11.24
CA TRP A 26 -5.15 -11.92 12.02
C TRP A 26 -6.60 -11.47 12.16
N ALA A 27 -6.85 -10.16 12.17
CA ALA A 27 -8.16 -9.60 12.44
C ALA A 27 -8.87 -9.02 11.21
N TRP A 28 -8.31 -9.14 10.00
CA TRP A 28 -8.96 -8.64 8.78
C TRP A 28 -10.38 -9.18 8.53
N PRO A 29 -10.77 -10.43 8.91
CA PRO A 29 -12.14 -10.89 8.71
C PRO A 29 -13.15 -10.18 9.62
N LEU A 30 -12.69 -9.52 10.70
CA LEU A 30 -13.54 -8.79 11.64
C LEU A 30 -13.79 -7.33 11.21
N VAL A 31 -13.17 -6.89 10.10
CA VAL A 31 -13.33 -5.53 9.58
C VAL A 31 -14.74 -5.34 9.04
N SER A 32 -15.41 -4.27 9.46
CA SER A 32 -16.67 -3.85 8.83
C SER A 32 -16.40 -3.38 7.40
N HIS A 33 -17.26 -3.74 6.44
CA HIS A 33 -17.06 -3.45 5.01
C HIS A 33 -15.75 -4.02 4.44
N LEU A 34 -15.59 -5.35 4.56
CA LEU A 34 -14.39 -6.06 4.12
C LEU A 34 -13.95 -5.78 2.67
N SER A 35 -14.89 -5.65 1.74
CA SER A 35 -14.58 -5.34 0.33
C SER A 35 -13.85 -4.00 0.17
N VAL A 36 -14.28 -2.99 0.92
CA VAL A 36 -13.68 -1.65 0.96
C VAL A 36 -12.30 -1.69 1.60
N TYR A 37 -12.14 -2.46 2.68
CA TYR A 37 -10.85 -2.68 3.32
C TYR A 37 -9.83 -3.29 2.35
N ILE A 38 -10.21 -4.36 1.64
CA ILE A 38 -9.35 -5.00 0.63
C ILE A 38 -9.03 -4.02 -0.50
N ALA A 39 -10.01 -3.22 -0.95
CA ALA A 39 -9.79 -2.19 -1.97
C ALA A 39 -8.78 -1.13 -1.52
N GLY A 40 -8.82 -0.70 -0.25
CA GLY A 40 -7.84 0.23 0.31
C GLY A 40 -6.42 -0.35 0.37
N ILE A 41 -6.27 -1.62 0.74
CA ILE A 41 -4.97 -2.33 0.70
C ILE A 41 -4.45 -2.36 -0.74
N LEU A 42 -5.29 -2.76 -1.68
CA LEU A 42 -4.92 -2.86 -3.09
C LEU A 42 -4.50 -1.50 -3.64
N LEU A 43 -5.25 -0.44 -3.34
CA LEU A 43 -4.91 0.92 -3.72
C LEU A 43 -3.54 1.34 -3.17
N GLY A 44 -3.30 1.12 -1.88
CA GLY A 44 -2.03 1.47 -1.24
C GLY A 44 -0.84 0.66 -1.78
N ALA A 45 -1.05 -0.61 -2.12
CA ALA A 45 -0.05 -1.47 -2.74
C ALA A 45 0.31 -0.98 -4.15
N VAL A 46 -0.69 -0.64 -4.98
CA VAL A 46 -0.48 -0.11 -6.34
C VAL A 46 0.31 1.20 -6.30
N ILE A 47 -0.07 2.14 -5.42
CA ILE A 47 0.66 3.42 -5.28
C ILE A 47 2.10 3.17 -4.86
N THR A 48 2.32 2.27 -3.90
CA THR A 48 3.68 1.94 -3.44
C THR A 48 4.50 1.30 -4.56
N ALA A 49 3.92 0.38 -5.33
CA ALA A 49 4.59 -0.27 -6.45
C ALA A 49 5.00 0.76 -7.53
N LEU A 50 4.08 1.63 -7.93
CA LEU A 50 4.36 2.69 -8.91
C LEU A 50 5.44 3.64 -8.42
N MET A 51 5.40 4.05 -7.14
CA MET A 51 6.46 4.86 -6.55
C MET A 51 7.82 4.16 -6.59
N VAL A 52 7.90 2.89 -6.22
CA VAL A 52 9.16 2.13 -6.22
C VAL A 52 9.73 2.01 -7.63
N VAL A 53 8.89 1.67 -8.61
CA VAL A 53 9.29 1.58 -10.03
C VAL A 53 9.83 2.93 -10.51
N PHE A 54 9.11 4.01 -10.24
CA PHE A 54 9.52 5.34 -10.67
C PHE A 54 10.82 5.81 -9.99
N LEU A 55 10.94 5.61 -8.67
CA LEU A 55 12.13 5.97 -7.91
C LEU A 55 13.36 5.18 -8.38
N ARG A 56 13.22 3.87 -8.60
CA ARG A 56 14.31 3.04 -9.14
C ARG A 56 14.71 3.49 -10.54
N HIS A 57 13.75 3.78 -11.40
CA HIS A 57 14.02 4.32 -12.74
C HIS A 57 14.75 5.66 -12.69
N MET A 58 14.35 6.55 -11.77
CA MET A 58 15.03 7.83 -11.58
C MET A 58 16.46 7.66 -11.04
N MET A 59 16.67 6.75 -10.10
CA MET A 59 18.02 6.46 -9.57
C MET A 59 18.93 5.86 -10.63
N TYR A 60 18.39 4.99 -11.49
CA TYR A 60 19.10 4.47 -12.66
C TYR A 60 19.50 5.61 -13.62
N ARG A 61 18.56 6.48 -14.00
CA ARG A 61 18.85 7.63 -14.87
C ARG A 61 19.88 8.61 -14.28
N ARG A 62 20.00 8.67 -12.96
CA ARG A 62 20.99 9.49 -12.24
C ARG A 62 22.33 8.78 -12.04
N GLY A 63 22.52 7.58 -12.57
CA GLY A 63 23.77 6.80 -12.44
C GLY A 63 24.05 6.29 -11.02
N LYS A 64 23.05 6.32 -10.13
CA LYS A 64 23.20 5.90 -8.72
C LYS A 64 22.87 4.42 -8.49
N LEU A 65 22.45 3.71 -9.52
CA LEU A 65 21.97 2.34 -9.44
C LEU A 65 22.58 1.56 -10.61
N LEU A 66 23.50 0.66 -10.30
CA LEU A 66 24.13 -0.23 -11.27
C LEU A 66 23.25 -1.47 -11.45
N ILE A 67 22.97 -1.82 -12.71
CA ILE A 67 22.31 -3.08 -13.05
C ILE A 67 23.45 -4.00 -13.48
N GLU A 68 23.84 -4.94 -12.62
CA GLU A 68 24.70 -6.04 -13.04
C GLU A 68 23.87 -6.93 -13.96
N SER A 69 24.19 -6.93 -15.25
CA SER A 69 23.64 -7.92 -16.19
C SER A 69 24.40 -9.22 -16.00
N LEU A 70 23.65 -10.30 -15.78
CA LEU A 70 24.13 -11.69 -15.66
C LEU A 70 24.90 -12.15 -16.90
#